data_AF-A0A0F7VVY6-F1
#
_entry.id   AF-A0A0F7VVY6-F1
#
_cell.length_a   1.000
_cell.length_b   1.000
_cell.length_c   1.000
_cell.angle_alpha   90.00
_cell.angle_beta   90.00
_cell.angle_gamma   90.00
#
_symmetry.space_group_name_H-M   'P 1'
#
loop_
_entity.id
_entity.type
_entity.pdbx_description
1 polymer ?
#
loop_
_entity_poly.entity_id
_entity_poly.type
_entity_poly.pdbx_seq_one_letter_code
_entity_poly.pdbx_strand_id
1 'polypeptide(L)'
;MTAGYRRRIAERVARLGATPGFSVRAYEVAPPVTDAELASVTASAQGRLPVGVAEFYGELNGFRLEWEYTAPEGGGPPTDFGSVNVRPLADVFAEGLGDTWYDDFEGGDRFRAVKPFDVYAPEACAAFLQEPGGAPRDDVHFHYFGESLSPLHLTFPQYLEGALASCGYVDWRMALTPDDPGLPAARRTLERMRAIIPGFDGLPRPGSA
;
A
#
# COMPACT_ATOMS: atom_id res chain seq x y z
N MET A 1 -1.76 -7.20 21.59
CA MET A 1 -1.02 -8.27 20.91
C MET A 1 -0.30 -7.59 19.77
N THR A 2 1.03 -7.66 19.69
CA THR A 2 1.77 -7.12 18.54
C THR A 2 1.31 -7.85 17.27
N ALA A 3 0.82 -7.10 16.28
CA ALA A 3 0.29 -7.62 15.02
C ALA A 3 1.27 -8.52 14.23
N GLY A 4 2.57 -8.50 14.55
CA GLY A 4 3.56 -9.45 14.04
C GLY A 4 3.82 -9.25 12.54
N TYR A 5 3.74 -8.01 12.06
CA TYR A 5 3.88 -7.63 10.66
C TYR A 5 5.22 -8.07 10.09
N ARG A 6 6.33 -7.86 10.81
CA ARG A 6 7.67 -8.25 10.35
C ARG A 6 7.74 -9.73 9.99
N ARG A 7 7.19 -10.59 10.85
CA ARG A 7 7.15 -12.04 10.63
C ARG A 7 6.25 -12.39 9.44
N ARG A 8 5.04 -11.82 9.39
CA ARG A 8 4.07 -12.06 8.31
C ARG A 8 4.63 -11.66 6.94
N ILE A 9 5.31 -10.51 6.86
CA ILE A 9 5.99 -10.04 5.64
C ILE A 9 7.07 -11.04 5.22
N ALA A 10 7.96 -11.42 6.14
CA ALA A 10 9.03 -12.37 5.84
C ALA A 10 8.51 -13.73 5.37
N GLU A 11 7.48 -14.28 6.05
CA GLU A 11 6.81 -15.51 5.65
C GLU A 11 6.18 -15.39 4.24
N ARG A 12 5.60 -14.23 3.92
CA ARG A 12 4.98 -13.97 2.62
C ARG A 12 6.01 -13.92 1.50
N VAL A 13 7.10 -13.17 1.69
CA VAL A 13 8.20 -13.08 0.72
C VAL A 13 8.88 -14.43 0.52
N ALA A 14 9.11 -15.19 1.59
CA ALA A 14 9.69 -16.53 1.51
C ALA A 14 8.79 -17.47 0.68
N ARG A 15 7.47 -17.41 0.89
CA ARG A 15 6.50 -18.21 0.11
C ARG A 15 6.51 -17.83 -1.36
N LEU A 16 6.51 -16.54 -1.68
CA LEU A 16 6.64 -16.04 -3.06
C LEU A 16 7.91 -16.57 -3.71
N GLY A 17 9.07 -16.41 -3.07
CA GLY A 17 10.37 -16.84 -3.60
C GLY A 17 10.52 -18.36 -3.77
N ALA A 18 9.74 -19.15 -3.03
CA ALA A 18 9.70 -20.61 -3.18
C ALA A 18 8.68 -21.10 -4.23
N THR A 19 7.84 -20.21 -4.78
CA THR A 19 6.77 -20.58 -5.72
C THR A 19 7.28 -20.53 -7.16
N PRO A 20 7.14 -21.61 -7.96
CA PRO A 20 7.57 -21.60 -9.36
C PRO A 20 6.98 -20.44 -10.16
N GLY A 21 7.81 -19.82 -11.00
CA GLY A 21 7.43 -18.69 -11.85
C GLY A 21 7.62 -17.31 -11.23
N PHE A 22 7.70 -17.20 -9.90
CA PHE A 22 7.97 -15.92 -9.23
C PHE A 22 9.46 -15.59 -9.17
N SER A 23 9.77 -14.31 -9.32
CA SER A 23 11.09 -13.72 -9.07
C SER A 23 10.92 -12.50 -8.19
N VAL A 24 11.40 -12.56 -6.94
CA VAL A 24 11.46 -11.40 -6.04
C VAL A 24 12.63 -10.52 -6.50
N ARG A 25 12.33 -9.30 -6.93
CA ARG A 25 13.30 -8.32 -7.46
C ARG A 25 13.87 -7.43 -6.36
N ALA A 26 13.03 -7.02 -5.41
CA ALA A 26 13.43 -6.24 -4.25
C ALA A 26 12.72 -6.74 -3.00
N TYR A 27 13.43 -6.78 -1.88
CA TYR A 27 12.86 -7.03 -0.56
C TYR A 27 13.70 -6.32 0.50
N GLU A 28 13.10 -5.32 1.15
CA GLU A 28 13.75 -4.51 2.17
C GLU A 28 12.77 -4.28 3.33
N VAL A 29 13.25 -4.39 4.57
CA VAL A 29 12.47 -4.10 5.77
C VAL A 29 13.29 -3.20 6.67
N ALA A 30 12.79 -2.00 6.93
CA ALA A 30 13.47 -1.04 7.79
C ALA A 30 13.43 -1.49 9.27
N PRO A 31 14.38 -1.02 10.11
CA PRO A 31 14.24 -1.15 11.56
C PRO A 31 12.99 -0.40 12.05
N PRO A 32 12.46 -0.72 13.25
CA PRO A 32 11.38 0.05 13.86
C PRO A 32 11.66 1.56 13.94
N VAL A 33 10.59 2.36 13.94
CA VAL A 33 10.68 3.79 14.24
C VAL A 33 11.16 4.00 15.67
N THR A 34 11.97 5.05 15.91
CA THR A 34 12.35 5.42 17.28
C THR A 34 11.22 6.16 17.98
N ASP A 35 11.16 6.10 19.32
CA ASP A 35 10.17 6.86 20.11
C ASP A 35 10.22 8.36 19.83
N ALA A 36 11.43 8.91 19.62
CA ALA A 36 11.62 10.32 19.31
C ALA A 36 11.05 10.70 17.93
N GLU A 37 11.28 9.85 16.92
CA GLU A 37 10.72 10.05 15.58
C GLU A 37 9.20 9.89 15.60
N LEU A 38 8.67 8.86 16.28
CA LEU A 38 7.23 8.66 16.43
C LEU A 38 6.56 9.86 17.11
N ALA A 39 7.15 10.38 18.18
CA ALA A 39 6.66 11.57 18.87
C ALA A 39 6.69 12.81 17.96
N SER A 40 7.79 13.00 17.22
CA SER A 40 7.93 14.12 16.29
C SER A 40 6.89 14.07 15.17
N VAL A 41 6.67 12.91 14.55
CA VAL A 41 5.70 12.76 13.47
C VAL A 41 4.27 12.91 14.00
N THR A 42 3.99 12.37 15.19
CA THR A 42 2.67 12.55 15.84
C THR A 42 2.36 14.02 16.08
N ALA A 43 3.35 14.82 16.50
CA ALA A 43 3.18 16.26 16.65
C ALA A 43 2.84 16.94 15.31
N SER A 44 3.57 16.62 14.24
CA SER A 44 3.30 17.13 12.88
C SER A 44 1.92 16.70 12.34
N ALA A 45 1.45 15.52 12.74
CA ALA A 45 0.13 14.98 12.43
C ALA A 45 -0.99 15.55 13.33
N GLN A 46 -0.79 16.74 13.92
CA GLN A 46 -1.75 17.40 14.83
C GLN A 46 -2.12 16.54 16.05
N GLY A 47 -1.13 15.83 16.60
CA GLY A 47 -1.26 15.07 17.84
C GLY A 47 -1.86 13.69 17.70
N ARG A 48 -2.18 13.22 16.49
CA ARG A 48 -2.80 11.90 16.27
C ARG A 48 -2.33 11.25 14.96
N LEU A 49 -2.01 9.97 15.02
CA LEU A 49 -1.78 9.14 13.84
C LEU A 49 -3.05 8.32 13.47
N PRO A 50 -3.20 7.92 12.21
CA PRO A 50 -4.27 7.00 11.82
C PRO A 50 -4.21 5.68 12.58
N VAL A 51 -5.36 5.01 12.72
CA VAL A 51 -5.46 3.71 13.40
C VAL A 51 -4.41 2.71 12.88
N GLY A 52 -3.71 2.04 13.80
CA GLY A 52 -2.72 1.00 13.49
C GLY A 52 -1.38 1.49 12.95
N VAL A 53 -1.21 2.77 12.61
CA VAL A 53 0.06 3.31 12.10
C VAL A 53 1.17 3.19 13.14
N ALA A 54 0.94 3.66 14.36
CA ALA A 54 1.96 3.57 15.43
C ALA A 54 2.38 2.12 15.74
N GLU A 55 1.43 1.17 15.70
CA GLU A 55 1.71 -0.25 15.92
C GLU A 55 2.60 -0.83 14.83
N PHE A 56 2.26 -0.60 13.55
CA PHE A 56 3.05 -1.08 12.42
C PHE A 56 4.46 -0.48 12.41
N TYR A 57 4.56 0.85 12.54
CA TYR A 57 5.84 1.56 12.47
C TYR A 57 6.74 1.24 13.68
N GLY A 58 6.15 0.88 14.82
CA GLY A 58 6.86 0.32 15.99
C GLY A 58 7.44 -1.08 15.76
N GLU A 59 7.06 -1.79 14.70
CA GLU A 59 7.67 -3.08 14.31
C GLU A 59 8.65 -2.94 13.12
N LEU A 60 8.35 -2.04 12.16
CA LEU A 60 9.19 -1.74 11.00
C LEU A 60 8.89 -0.34 10.45
N ASN A 61 9.92 0.48 10.21
CA ASN A 61 9.76 1.83 9.67
C ASN A 61 9.64 1.87 8.14
N GLY A 62 8.73 1.05 7.61
CA GLY A 62 8.57 0.84 6.17
C GLY A 62 9.13 -0.50 5.66
N PHE A 63 8.67 -0.89 4.48
CA PHE A 63 9.18 -2.05 3.76
C PHE A 63 8.93 -1.91 2.26
N ARG A 64 9.76 -2.59 1.48
CA ARG A 64 9.64 -2.69 0.03
C ARG A 64 9.60 -4.15 -0.40
N LEU A 65 8.71 -4.46 -1.32
CA LEU A 65 8.61 -5.74 -2.01
C LEU A 65 8.35 -5.44 -3.49
N GLU A 66 9.16 -5.99 -4.38
CA GLU A 66 8.89 -5.99 -5.81
C GLU A 66 9.09 -7.40 -6.34
N TRP A 67 8.19 -7.85 -7.22
CA TRP A 67 8.29 -9.16 -7.84
C TRP A 67 7.71 -9.16 -9.24
N GLU A 68 8.13 -10.17 -10.00
CA GLU A 68 7.62 -10.47 -11.33
C GLU A 68 7.24 -11.95 -11.39
N TYR A 69 6.27 -12.29 -12.24
CA TYR A 69 5.85 -13.65 -12.49
C TYR A 69 5.93 -13.98 -13.98
N THR A 70 6.60 -15.08 -14.29
CA THR A 70 6.62 -15.69 -15.62
C THR A 70 6.04 -17.09 -15.50
N ALA A 71 5.05 -17.41 -16.34
CA ALA A 71 4.47 -18.75 -16.38
C ALA A 71 5.58 -19.81 -16.63
N PRO A 72 5.72 -20.84 -15.77
CA PRO A 72 6.81 -21.82 -15.88
C PRO A 72 6.89 -22.53 -17.23
N GLU A 73 5.75 -22.69 -17.90
CA GLU A 73 5.62 -23.38 -19.18
C GLU A 73 5.86 -22.46 -20.40
N GLY A 74 5.98 -21.15 -20.20
CA GLY A 74 5.81 -20.16 -21.26
C GLY A 74 7.08 -19.59 -21.91
N GLY A 75 8.27 -19.75 -21.29
CA GLY A 75 9.55 -19.25 -21.81
C GLY A 75 9.60 -17.76 -22.21
N GLY A 76 8.58 -16.98 -21.86
CA GLY A 76 8.32 -15.63 -22.35
C GLY A 76 8.65 -14.54 -21.31
N PRO A 77 8.36 -13.27 -21.63
CA PRO A 77 8.52 -12.18 -20.68
C PRO A 77 7.59 -12.38 -19.46
N PRO A 78 7.87 -11.71 -18.33
CA PRO A 78 6.96 -11.71 -17.20
C PRO A 78 5.57 -11.23 -17.62
N THR A 79 4.54 -11.92 -17.14
CA THR A 79 3.14 -11.65 -17.46
C THR A 79 2.46 -10.84 -16.36
N ASP A 80 3.00 -10.87 -15.15
CA ASP A 80 2.41 -10.20 -13.99
C ASP A 80 3.52 -9.65 -13.09
N PHE A 81 3.17 -8.62 -12.34
CA PHE A 81 4.07 -7.86 -11.48
C PHE A 81 3.32 -7.47 -10.22
N GLY A 82 4.07 -7.23 -9.15
CA GLY A 82 3.51 -6.62 -7.96
C GLY A 82 4.55 -5.85 -7.19
N SER A 83 4.07 -4.84 -6.48
CA SER A 83 4.89 -3.94 -5.69
C SER A 83 4.14 -3.51 -4.43
N VAL A 84 4.88 -3.44 -3.34
CA VAL A 84 4.49 -2.75 -2.11
C VAL A 84 5.69 -1.91 -1.68
N ASN A 85 5.48 -0.65 -1.38
CA ASN A 85 6.54 0.27 -1.02
C ASN A 85 6.07 1.22 0.09
N VAL A 86 5.93 0.66 1.29
CA VAL A 86 5.55 1.41 2.48
C VAL A 86 6.73 2.26 2.94
N ARG A 87 6.56 3.57 2.87
CA ARG A 87 7.60 4.57 3.16
C ARG A 87 7.89 4.70 4.66
N PRO A 88 9.08 5.19 5.04
CA PRO A 88 9.36 5.60 6.41
C PRO A 88 8.33 6.60 6.95
N LEU A 89 8.03 6.55 8.25
CA LEU A 89 6.97 7.36 8.86
C LEU A 89 7.21 8.85 8.71
N ALA A 90 8.47 9.28 8.89
CA ALA A 90 8.87 10.67 8.72
C ALA A 90 8.58 11.18 7.30
N ASP A 91 8.77 10.33 6.28
CA ASP A 91 8.51 10.66 4.89
C ASP A 91 7.01 10.82 4.61
N VAL A 92 6.16 9.96 5.19
CA VAL A 92 4.70 10.00 4.95
C VAL A 92 4.10 11.35 5.32
N PHE A 93 4.56 11.94 6.42
CA PHE A 93 4.04 13.19 6.96
C PHE A 93 4.92 14.41 6.67
N ALA A 94 5.99 14.24 5.90
CA ALA A 94 6.84 15.35 5.46
C ALA A 94 6.03 16.36 4.62
N GLU A 95 6.47 17.62 4.66
CA GLU A 95 5.98 18.63 3.73
C GLU A 95 6.69 18.49 2.38
N GLY A 96 5.98 18.82 1.28
CA GLY A 96 6.61 18.94 -0.03
C GLY A 96 7.11 17.63 -0.62
N LEU A 97 6.26 16.60 -0.67
CA LEU A 97 6.58 15.30 -1.26
C LEU A 97 6.71 15.29 -2.80
N GLY A 98 7.14 16.42 -3.38
CA GLY A 98 7.72 16.65 -4.72
C GLY A 98 6.87 16.28 -5.94
N ASP A 99 6.30 15.10 -5.91
CA ASP A 99 5.81 14.37 -7.07
C ASP A 99 4.35 13.91 -6.89
N THR A 100 3.76 14.09 -5.70
CA THR A 100 2.36 13.68 -5.47
C THR A 100 1.34 14.70 -5.95
N TRP A 101 1.71 15.98 -6.06
CA TRP A 101 0.84 17.02 -6.58
C TRP A 101 1.68 18.19 -7.09
N TYR A 102 1.18 18.91 -8.09
CA TYR A 102 1.86 20.02 -8.73
C TYR A 102 1.07 21.31 -8.52
N ASP A 103 1.75 22.41 -8.20
CA ASP A 103 1.16 23.73 -7.97
C ASP A 103 1.02 24.56 -9.26
N ASP A 104 1.54 24.04 -10.37
CA ASP A 104 1.61 24.70 -11.67
C ASP A 104 0.36 24.49 -12.56
N PHE A 105 -0.66 23.78 -12.07
CA PHE A 105 -1.94 23.61 -12.76
C PHE A 105 -3.16 23.91 -11.87
N GLU A 106 -4.23 24.36 -12.52
CA GLU A 106 -5.48 24.70 -11.86
C GLU A 106 -6.09 23.50 -11.13
N GLY A 107 -6.29 23.64 -9.82
CA GLY A 107 -6.86 22.61 -8.97
C GLY A 107 -5.86 21.57 -8.44
N GLY A 108 -4.56 21.72 -8.66
CA GLY A 108 -3.53 20.82 -8.09
C GLY A 108 -3.42 20.91 -6.57
N ASP A 109 -3.75 22.08 -6.00
CA ASP A 109 -3.82 22.34 -4.56
C ASP A 109 -4.77 21.40 -3.80
N ARG A 110 -5.78 20.84 -4.48
CA ARG A 110 -6.72 19.86 -3.91
C ARG A 110 -6.05 18.59 -3.37
N PHE A 111 -4.83 18.30 -3.81
CA PHE A 111 -4.06 17.14 -3.37
C PHE A 111 -3.01 17.46 -2.31
N ARG A 112 -2.91 18.71 -1.85
CA ARG A 112 -1.97 19.12 -0.79
C ARG A 112 -2.17 18.35 0.53
N ALA A 113 -3.38 17.88 0.78
CA ALA A 113 -3.74 17.08 1.94
C ALA A 113 -3.27 15.61 1.85
N VAL A 114 -2.79 15.15 0.68
CA VAL A 114 -2.38 13.77 0.46
C VAL A 114 -1.07 13.47 1.19
N LYS A 115 -1.07 12.39 1.97
CA LYS A 115 0.09 11.85 2.70
C LYS A 115 0.37 10.42 2.22
N PRO A 116 1.15 10.25 1.14
CA PRO A 116 1.42 8.95 0.55
C PRO A 116 2.21 8.07 1.52
N PHE A 117 1.71 6.88 1.79
CA PHE A 117 2.40 5.92 2.64
C PHE A 117 2.86 4.68 1.87
N ASP A 118 2.20 4.30 0.77
CA ASP A 118 2.61 3.18 -0.09
C ASP A 118 2.71 3.64 -1.55
N VAL A 119 3.93 3.82 -2.06
CA VAL A 119 4.21 4.26 -3.45
C VAL A 119 4.59 3.07 -4.31
N TYR A 120 3.59 2.23 -4.59
CA TYR A 120 3.77 0.97 -5.30
C TYR A 120 3.89 1.13 -6.83
N ALA A 121 3.58 2.30 -7.39
CA ALA A 121 3.77 2.64 -8.79
C ALA A 121 4.35 4.07 -8.92
N PRO A 122 5.08 4.39 -10.01
CA PRO A 122 5.62 5.73 -10.23
C PRO A 122 4.58 6.85 -10.20
N GLU A 123 3.37 6.55 -10.65
CA GLU A 123 2.27 7.52 -10.84
C GLU A 123 1.14 7.39 -9.81
N ALA A 124 1.25 6.44 -8.87
CA ALA A 124 0.15 6.17 -7.95
C ALA A 124 0.58 5.66 -6.58
N CYS A 125 -0.23 5.96 -5.57
CA CYS A 125 0.01 5.54 -4.20
C CYS A 125 -1.27 5.20 -3.43
N ALA A 126 -1.09 4.55 -2.29
CA ALA A 126 -2.05 4.65 -1.19
C ALA A 126 -1.60 5.73 -0.21
N ALA A 127 -2.58 6.49 0.28
CA ALA A 127 -2.34 7.69 1.06
C ALA A 127 -3.36 7.87 2.19
N PHE A 128 -2.93 8.60 3.22
CA PHE A 128 -3.84 9.26 4.14
C PHE A 128 -4.24 10.63 3.60
N LEU A 129 -5.33 11.17 4.15
CA LEU A 129 -5.70 12.57 3.96
C LEU A 129 -5.54 13.33 5.27
N GLN A 130 -4.82 14.43 5.22
CA GLN A 130 -4.64 15.37 6.31
C GLN A 130 -4.87 16.79 5.81
N GLU A 131 -6.06 17.33 6.09
CA GLU A 131 -6.38 18.72 5.79
C GLU A 131 -5.44 19.68 6.55
N PRO A 132 -5.16 20.89 6.01
CA PRO A 132 -4.36 21.88 6.70
C PRO A 132 -4.88 22.17 8.12
N GLY A 133 -4.02 22.02 9.13
CA GLY A 133 -4.36 22.21 10.54
C GLY A 133 -5.21 21.09 11.17
N GLY A 134 -5.53 20.04 10.41
CA GLY A 134 -6.29 18.88 10.87
C GLY A 134 -5.42 17.65 11.16
N ALA A 135 -5.96 16.72 11.96
CA ALA A 135 -5.40 15.39 12.12
C ALA A 135 -5.70 14.53 10.87
N PRO A 136 -4.82 13.58 10.49
CA PRO A 136 -5.04 12.70 9.36
C PRO A 136 -6.25 11.79 9.57
N ARG A 137 -7.03 11.52 8.52
CA ARG A 137 -8.17 10.61 8.59
C ARG A 137 -7.71 9.15 8.74
N ASP A 138 -8.60 8.30 9.26
CA ASP A 138 -8.31 6.87 9.45
C ASP A 138 -8.50 6.04 8.19
N ASP A 139 -9.17 6.58 7.16
CA ASP A 139 -9.43 5.90 5.90
C ASP A 139 -8.33 6.12 4.87
N VAL A 140 -7.96 5.02 4.21
CA VAL A 140 -6.98 4.99 3.14
C VAL A 140 -7.62 5.38 1.82
N HIS A 141 -6.90 6.20 1.07
CA HIS A 141 -7.27 6.63 -0.27
C HIS A 141 -6.29 6.09 -1.30
N PHE A 142 -6.79 5.85 -2.50
CA PHE A 142 -5.98 5.70 -3.70
C PHE A 142 -5.79 7.06 -4.34
N HIS A 143 -4.55 7.43 -4.62
CA HIS A 143 -4.21 8.63 -5.35
C HIS A 143 -3.45 8.26 -6.62
N TYR A 144 -4.00 8.67 -7.77
CA TYR A 144 -3.26 8.75 -9.03
C TYR A 144 -2.78 10.19 -9.18
N PHE A 145 -1.48 10.39 -9.21
CA PHE A 145 -0.84 11.70 -9.00
C PHE A 145 -1.40 12.75 -9.95
N GLY A 146 -1.85 13.88 -9.38
CA GLY A 146 -2.44 14.99 -10.13
C GLY A 146 -3.81 14.74 -10.77
N GLU A 147 -4.28 13.50 -10.89
CA GLU A 147 -5.52 13.20 -11.64
C GLU A 147 -6.71 12.89 -10.75
N SER A 148 -6.57 11.92 -9.84
CA SER A 148 -7.71 11.40 -9.08
C SER A 148 -7.34 10.98 -7.66
N LEU A 149 -8.32 11.09 -6.78
CA LEU A 149 -8.24 10.67 -5.40
C LEU A 149 -9.57 10.01 -5.04
N SER A 150 -9.53 8.74 -4.66
CA SER A 150 -10.73 7.98 -4.32
C SER A 150 -10.55 7.21 -3.00
N PRO A 151 -11.60 7.15 -2.16
CA PRO A 151 -11.53 6.36 -0.94
C PRO A 151 -11.47 4.87 -1.28
N LEU A 152 -10.63 4.12 -0.55
CA LEU A 152 -10.64 2.66 -0.58
C LEU A 152 -11.58 2.05 0.46
N HIS A 153 -12.08 2.87 1.40
CA HIS A 153 -12.90 2.45 2.53
C HIS A 153 -12.23 1.37 3.40
N LEU A 154 -10.90 1.41 3.47
CA LEU A 154 -10.08 0.57 4.33
C LEU A 154 -9.38 1.44 5.38
N THR A 155 -9.21 0.91 6.57
CA THR A 155 -8.22 1.42 7.54
C THR A 155 -6.81 1.01 7.12
N PHE A 156 -5.78 1.62 7.70
CA PHE A 156 -4.40 1.24 7.41
C PHE A 156 -4.08 -0.25 7.65
N PRO A 157 -4.49 -0.88 8.78
CA PRO A 157 -4.32 -2.32 8.96
C PRO A 157 -5.02 -3.15 7.88
N GLN A 158 -6.26 -2.81 7.53
CA GLN A 158 -6.99 -3.51 6.47
C GLN A 158 -6.29 -3.35 5.11
N TYR A 159 -5.75 -2.16 4.81
CA TYR A 159 -4.97 -1.94 3.61
C TYR A 159 -3.72 -2.85 3.59
N LEU A 160 -2.95 -2.87 4.67
CA LEU A 160 -1.76 -3.73 4.78
C LEU A 160 -2.12 -5.21 4.63
N GLU A 161 -3.22 -5.66 5.21
CA GLU A 161 -3.70 -7.03 5.04
C GLU A 161 -4.02 -7.35 3.58
N GLY A 162 -4.72 -6.44 2.89
CA GLY A 162 -5.01 -6.56 1.47
C GLY A 162 -3.74 -6.61 0.62
N ALA A 163 -2.81 -5.66 0.84
CA ALA A 163 -1.54 -5.57 0.14
C ALA A 163 -0.67 -6.83 0.37
N LEU A 164 -0.61 -7.36 1.60
CA LEU A 164 0.14 -8.58 1.89
C LEU A 164 -0.53 -9.84 1.33
N ALA A 165 -1.86 -9.92 1.38
CA ALA A 165 -2.61 -11.02 0.79
C ALA A 165 -2.40 -11.06 -0.73
N SER A 166 -2.52 -9.91 -1.41
CA SER A 166 -2.27 -9.80 -2.85
C SER A 166 -0.78 -9.81 -3.23
N CYS A 167 0.12 -9.74 -2.24
CA CYS A 167 1.54 -9.45 -2.45
C CYS A 167 1.79 -8.14 -3.23
N GLY A 168 0.88 -7.17 -3.19
CA GLY A 168 1.00 -5.95 -3.98
C GLY A 168 0.79 -6.15 -5.48
N TYR A 169 0.10 -7.22 -5.88
CA TYR A 169 -0.25 -7.48 -7.28
C TYR A 169 -0.80 -6.21 -7.96
N VAL A 170 -0.34 -5.89 -9.17
CA VAL A 170 -0.76 -4.68 -9.89
C VAL A 170 -2.28 -4.57 -9.97
N ASP A 171 -2.83 -3.41 -9.61
CA ASP A 171 -4.28 -3.19 -9.58
C ASP A 171 -5.09 -4.08 -8.61
N TRP A 172 -4.47 -4.71 -7.62
CA TRP A 172 -5.20 -5.49 -6.61
C TRP A 172 -6.35 -4.70 -5.95
N ARG A 173 -6.20 -3.38 -5.80
CA ARG A 173 -7.24 -2.49 -5.26
C ARG A 173 -8.54 -2.54 -6.07
N MET A 174 -8.46 -2.73 -7.39
CA MET A 174 -9.66 -2.85 -8.24
C MET A 174 -10.46 -4.10 -7.85
N ALA A 175 -9.80 -5.15 -7.37
CA ALA A 175 -10.46 -6.37 -6.91
C ALA A 175 -11.17 -6.22 -5.55
N LEU A 176 -11.13 -5.05 -4.90
CA LEU A 176 -11.95 -4.75 -3.71
C LEU A 176 -13.45 -4.65 -4.06
N THR A 177 -13.79 -4.32 -5.30
CA THR A 177 -15.17 -4.19 -5.80
C THR A 177 -15.42 -5.11 -7.01
N PRO A 178 -15.30 -6.44 -6.86
CA PRO A 178 -15.32 -7.39 -7.98
C PRO A 178 -16.67 -7.50 -8.72
N ASP A 179 -17.73 -6.94 -8.14
CA ASP A 179 -19.08 -6.93 -8.69
C ASP A 179 -19.51 -5.55 -9.22
N ASP A 180 -18.60 -4.57 -9.22
CA ASP A 180 -18.88 -3.26 -9.81
C ASP A 180 -18.91 -3.38 -11.36
N PRO A 181 -20.08 -3.16 -11.99
CA PRO A 181 -20.19 -3.23 -13.46
C PRO A 181 -19.36 -2.15 -14.18
N GLY A 182 -18.99 -1.07 -13.48
CA GLY A 182 -18.09 -0.03 -13.98
C GLY A 182 -16.61 -0.46 -14.03
N LEU A 183 -16.24 -1.56 -13.37
CA LEU A 183 -14.86 -2.05 -13.29
C LEU A 183 -14.75 -3.52 -13.76
N PRO A 184 -14.97 -3.81 -15.06
CA PRO A 184 -14.95 -5.18 -15.58
C PRO A 184 -13.61 -5.90 -15.40
N ALA A 185 -12.52 -5.17 -15.13
CA ALA A 185 -11.21 -5.74 -14.83
C ALA A 185 -11.09 -6.27 -13.38
N ALA A 186 -11.96 -5.84 -12.45
CA ALA A 186 -11.89 -6.20 -11.04
C ALA A 186 -11.99 -7.72 -10.83
N ARG A 187 -12.98 -8.37 -11.45
CA ARG A 187 -13.18 -9.82 -11.37
C ARG A 187 -12.02 -10.59 -11.98
N ARG A 188 -11.52 -10.18 -13.16
CA ARG A 188 -10.37 -10.82 -13.81
C ARG A 188 -9.11 -10.71 -12.97
N THR A 189 -8.89 -9.55 -12.34
CA THR A 189 -7.76 -9.32 -11.42
C THR A 189 -7.85 -10.24 -10.21
N LEU A 190 -9.04 -10.37 -9.61
CA LEU A 190 -9.27 -11.28 -8.49
C LEU A 190 -9.02 -12.75 -8.86
N GLU A 191 -9.54 -13.19 -10.00
CA GLU A 191 -9.33 -14.54 -10.54
C GLU A 191 -7.85 -14.80 -10.84
N ARG A 192 -7.15 -13.81 -11.41
CA ARG A 192 -5.73 -13.90 -11.70
C ARG A 192 -4.90 -14.03 -10.42
N MET A 193 -5.17 -13.21 -9.41
CA MET A 193 -4.51 -13.32 -8.10
C MET A 193 -4.75 -14.70 -7.47
N ARG A 194 -5.99 -15.23 -7.50
CA ARG A 194 -6.28 -16.60 -7.02
C ARG A 194 -5.50 -17.67 -7.77
N ALA A 195 -5.28 -17.48 -9.06
CA ALA A 195 -4.59 -18.46 -9.88
C ALA A 195 -3.08 -18.50 -9.60
N ILE A 196 -2.45 -17.35 -9.34
CA ILE A 196 -0.97 -17.27 -9.30
C ILE A 196 -0.41 -16.97 -7.91
N ILE A 197 -1.10 -16.19 -7.07
CA ILE A 197 -0.56 -15.74 -5.79
C ILE A 197 -0.70 -16.88 -4.75
N PRO A 198 0.41 -17.41 -4.21
CA PRO A 198 0.38 -18.64 -3.40
C PRO A 198 -0.38 -18.45 -2.08
N GLY A 199 -1.48 -19.18 -1.88
CA GLY A 199 -2.31 -19.10 -0.67
C GLY A 199 -3.06 -17.77 -0.53
N PHE A 200 -3.51 -17.20 -1.67
CA PHE A 200 -4.43 -16.07 -1.67
C PHE A 200 -5.87 -16.53 -1.48
N ASP A 201 -6.49 -16.14 -0.36
CA ASP A 201 -7.85 -16.56 0.00
C ASP A 201 -8.90 -15.45 -0.21
N GLY A 202 -8.46 -14.25 -0.59
CA GLY A 202 -9.32 -13.09 -0.82
C GLY A 202 -8.72 -11.79 -0.26
N LEU A 203 -9.47 -10.70 -0.45
CA LEU A 203 -9.15 -9.38 0.09
C LEU A 203 -10.04 -9.08 1.32
N PRO A 204 -9.58 -8.23 2.24
CA PRO A 204 -10.40 -7.76 3.34
C PRO A 204 -11.63 -7.02 2.81
N ARG A 205 -12.77 -7.15 3.51
CA ARG A 205 -14.00 -6.45 3.16
C ARG A 205 -14.07 -5.11 3.90
N PRO A 206 -14.47 -4.02 3.24
CA PRO A 206 -14.79 -2.78 3.93
C PRO A 206 -15.85 -3.04 5.03
N GLY A 207 -15.61 -2.51 6.23
CA GLY A 207 -16.58 -2.58 7.34
C GLY A 207 -16.66 -3.90 8.11
N SER A 208 -15.81 -4.90 7.83
CA SER A 208 -15.62 -6.02 8.75
C SER A 208 -14.59 -5.62 9.82
N ALA A 209 -15.06 -5.34 11.03
CA ALA A 209 -14.27 -5.20 12.25
C ALA A 209 -14.60 -6.35 13.21
#